data_AF-A0A9R1UJ57-F1
#
_entry.id   AF-A0A9R1UJ57-F1
#
_cell.length_a   1.000
_cell.length_b   1.000
_cell.length_c   1.000
_cell.angle_alpha   90.00
_cell.angle_beta   90.00
_cell.angle_gamma   90.00
#
_symmetry.space_group_name_H-M   'P 1'
#
loop_
_entity.id
_entity.type
_entity.pdbx_description
1 polymer ?
#
loop_
_entity_poly.entity_id
_entity_poly.type
_entity_poly.pdbx_seq_one_letter_code
_entity_poly.pdbx_strand_id
1 'polypeptide(L)'
;MGCCGEEEEDILQPLQQQQTPTRHSSSSSMASSITGDDSYTTISPMNSNFAALICKDILRTIFEKLPVVDLARSACVCRLWSSVASDREIQVRAFKAPWKLKGVIGNPSSGSFWRDNRLSRFAISHRLVRSDTVASLAVKYSVQVMDIKRLNNMMSDHGIHSRDRLLIPVSSPSLLINGTCYIELDAHAKREVAVLYLEGKPERRVTGVLNNVTSEQGKRRIIDSLRRSMQVDDGTAQYYLSLSNGDPRGAVMEFSEDLRWEREVRFA
;
A
#
# COMPACT_ATOMS: atom_id res chain seq x y z
N MET A 1 -64.60 -28.43 -21.26
CA MET A 1 -65.06 -27.94 -19.95
C MET A 1 -64.31 -26.66 -19.64
N GLY A 2 -65.02 -25.53 -19.63
CA GLY A 2 -64.65 -24.32 -18.87
C GLY A 2 -63.57 -23.38 -19.45
N CYS A 3 -64.02 -22.21 -19.91
CA CYS A 3 -63.26 -21.01 -20.25
C CYS A 3 -62.66 -20.27 -19.04
N CYS A 4 -61.65 -19.41 -19.28
CA CYS A 4 -61.62 -17.93 -19.02
C CYS A 4 -60.33 -17.37 -18.39
N GLY A 5 -59.81 -16.28 -19.01
CA GLY A 5 -58.93 -15.22 -18.48
C GLY A 5 -57.44 -15.37 -18.88
N GLU A 6 -56.87 -14.71 -19.91
CA GLU A 6 -56.63 -13.24 -20.12
C GLU A 6 -55.85 -12.63 -18.93
N GLU A 7 -54.71 -11.94 -19.01
CA GLU A 7 -53.91 -11.16 -19.99
C GLU A 7 -52.43 -11.26 -19.51
N GLU A 8 -51.31 -11.03 -20.21
CA GLU A 8 -50.89 -9.89 -21.05
C GLU A 8 -49.54 -10.31 -21.72
N GLU A 9 -49.38 -10.03 -23.02
CA GLU A 9 -48.22 -10.42 -23.85
C GLU A 9 -47.04 -9.43 -23.74
N ASP A 10 -45.83 -10.00 -23.74
CA ASP A 10 -44.57 -9.37 -24.11
C ASP A 10 -44.66 -8.65 -25.47
N ILE A 11 -43.91 -7.55 -25.69
CA ILE A 11 -43.20 -7.28 -26.96
C ILE A 11 -42.08 -6.24 -26.76
N LEU A 12 -40.88 -6.65 -27.15
CA LEU A 12 -39.66 -5.88 -27.39
C LEU A 12 -39.82 -4.99 -28.64
N GLN A 13 -39.23 -3.77 -28.65
CA GLN A 13 -38.24 -3.28 -29.65
C GLN A 13 -38.13 -1.72 -29.77
N PRO A 14 -37.01 -1.20 -30.34
CA PRO A 14 -36.40 0.09 -30.03
C PRO A 14 -36.74 1.19 -31.06
N LEU A 15 -36.57 2.46 -30.69
CA LEU A 15 -36.72 3.58 -31.63
C LEU A 15 -35.43 4.35 -31.88
N GLN A 16 -35.10 4.38 -33.17
CA GLN A 16 -34.02 5.04 -33.87
C GLN A 16 -34.03 6.57 -33.79
N GLN A 17 -32.85 7.10 -34.12
CA GLN A 17 -32.47 8.47 -34.48
C GLN A 17 -33.48 9.23 -35.34
N GLN A 18 -33.59 10.53 -35.07
CA GLN A 18 -33.94 11.53 -36.09
C GLN A 18 -32.94 12.70 -36.06
N GLN A 19 -32.51 13.11 -37.25
CA GLN A 19 -31.56 14.19 -37.53
C GLN A 19 -32.27 15.45 -38.08
N THR A 20 -31.72 16.62 -37.68
CA THR A 20 -31.51 17.90 -38.42
C THR A 20 -32.69 18.86 -38.72
N PRO A 21 -32.45 20.16 -39.07
CA PRO A 21 -31.33 21.09 -38.76
C PRO A 21 -31.79 22.54 -38.41
N THR A 22 -30.89 23.43 -37.97
CA THR A 22 -30.76 24.83 -38.48
C THR A 22 -29.55 25.55 -37.87
N ARG A 23 -28.73 26.17 -38.75
CA ARG A 23 -27.64 27.12 -38.44
C ARG A 23 -28.22 28.46 -38.01
N HIS A 24 -27.55 29.21 -37.13
CA HIS A 24 -27.15 30.60 -37.38
C HIS A 24 -26.01 31.01 -36.43
N SER A 25 -24.95 31.54 -37.02
CA SER A 25 -23.79 32.14 -36.38
C SER A 25 -24.08 33.61 -36.05
N SER A 26 -23.71 34.09 -34.85
CA SER A 26 -23.40 35.51 -34.66
C SER A 26 -22.38 35.68 -33.54
N SER A 27 -21.25 36.24 -33.91
CA SER A 27 -20.28 36.92 -33.05
C SER A 27 -20.91 38.12 -32.35
N SER A 28 -20.62 38.30 -31.06
CA SER A 28 -20.59 39.63 -30.44
C SER A 28 -19.62 39.65 -29.26
N SER A 29 -18.45 40.22 -29.54
CA SER A 29 -17.67 40.98 -28.59
C SER A 29 -18.54 42.04 -27.92
N MET A 30 -18.51 42.18 -26.59
CA MET A 30 -18.52 43.50 -25.95
C MET A 30 -17.91 43.42 -24.54
N ALA A 31 -17.03 44.38 -24.31
CA ALA A 31 -16.52 44.76 -23.01
C ALA A 31 -17.62 45.41 -22.18
N SER A 32 -17.62 45.13 -20.87
CA SER A 32 -18.36 45.89 -19.86
C SER A 32 -17.49 45.83 -18.58
N SER A 33 -16.65 46.83 -18.37
CA SER A 33 -16.92 47.97 -17.49
C SER A 33 -17.06 47.58 -16.02
N ILE A 34 -16.00 47.92 -15.28
CA ILE A 34 -15.93 47.94 -13.82
C ILE A 34 -17.00 48.93 -13.33
N THR A 35 -18.07 48.42 -12.75
CA THR A 35 -18.96 49.19 -11.88
C THR A 35 -19.29 48.30 -10.70
N GLY A 36 -18.88 48.75 -9.51
CA GLY A 36 -19.21 48.09 -8.26
C GLY A 36 -20.72 48.02 -8.08
N ASP A 37 -21.23 46.80 -7.95
CA ASP A 37 -22.56 46.54 -7.44
C ASP A 37 -22.46 45.34 -6.50
N ASP A 38 -22.92 45.54 -5.28
CA ASP A 38 -22.81 44.65 -4.13
C ASP A 38 -23.93 43.59 -4.20
N SER A 39 -24.04 42.94 -5.36
CA SER A 39 -25.02 41.89 -5.62
C SER A 39 -24.32 40.54 -5.54
N TYR A 40 -24.75 39.71 -4.59
CA TYR A 40 -24.38 38.31 -4.48
C TYR A 40 -24.72 37.63 -5.81
N THR A 41 -23.75 37.55 -6.73
CA THR A 41 -23.97 36.88 -8.00
C THR A 41 -24.05 35.40 -7.68
N THR A 42 -25.27 34.88 -7.60
CA THR A 42 -25.51 33.46 -7.34
C THR A 42 -25.15 32.75 -8.64
N ILE A 43 -23.88 32.35 -8.77
CA ILE A 43 -23.38 31.68 -9.95
C ILE A 43 -24.07 30.31 -10.05
N SER A 44 -24.84 30.08 -11.11
CA SER A 44 -25.46 28.79 -11.38
C SER A 44 -24.38 27.69 -11.40
N PRO A 45 -24.56 26.58 -10.64
CA PRO A 45 -23.52 25.57 -10.44
C PRO A 45 -23.14 24.80 -11.71
N MET A 46 -23.96 24.87 -12.77
CA MET A 46 -23.75 24.13 -14.01
C MET A 46 -22.99 24.88 -15.11
N ASN A 47 -22.81 26.20 -15.00
CA ASN A 47 -22.20 27.00 -16.08
C ASN A 47 -21.03 27.89 -15.61
N SER A 48 -20.49 27.56 -14.44
CA SER A 48 -19.34 28.25 -13.87
C SER A 48 -18.07 27.70 -14.51
N ASN A 49 -17.52 28.40 -15.51
CA ASN A 49 -16.08 28.33 -15.82
C ASN A 49 -15.31 28.97 -14.65
N PHE A 50 -15.48 28.44 -13.44
CA PHE A 50 -14.80 28.93 -12.25
C PHE A 50 -13.35 28.54 -12.42
N ALA A 51 -12.51 29.50 -12.83
CA ALA A 51 -11.11 29.28 -13.13
C ALA A 51 -10.37 28.56 -11.99
N ALA A 52 -10.84 28.74 -10.75
CA ALA A 52 -10.32 28.07 -9.57
C ALA A 52 -10.56 26.55 -9.52
N LEU A 53 -11.59 26.00 -10.18
CA LEU A 53 -11.81 24.54 -10.30
C LEU A 53 -11.02 23.90 -11.46
N ILE A 54 -10.30 24.73 -12.25
CA ILE A 54 -9.47 24.34 -13.40
C ILE A 54 -7.98 24.61 -13.11
N CYS A 55 -7.68 25.54 -12.20
CA CYS A 55 -6.32 25.84 -11.77
C CYS A 55 -5.80 24.79 -10.76
N LYS A 56 -4.67 24.17 -11.09
CA LYS A 56 -4.05 23.13 -10.26
C LYS A 56 -3.68 23.61 -8.85
N ASP A 57 -3.15 24.83 -8.74
CA ASP A 57 -2.65 25.37 -7.47
C ASP A 57 -3.80 25.76 -6.53
N ILE A 58 -4.89 26.29 -7.07
CA ILE A 58 -6.09 26.58 -6.29
C ILE A 58 -6.75 25.28 -5.83
N LEU A 59 -6.87 24.29 -6.73
CA LEU A 59 -7.35 22.95 -6.36
C LEU A 59 -6.49 22.33 -5.25
N ARG A 60 -5.16 22.44 -5.34
CA ARG A 60 -4.25 21.98 -4.28
C ARG A 60 -4.63 22.64 -2.95
N THR A 61 -4.73 23.97 -2.93
CA THR A 61 -5.07 24.74 -1.71
C THR A 61 -6.40 24.33 -1.10
N ILE A 62 -7.42 24.08 -1.93
CA ILE A 62 -8.74 23.59 -1.49
C ILE A 62 -8.62 22.18 -0.92
N PHE A 63 -7.99 21.27 -1.66
CA PHE A 63 -7.89 19.85 -1.29
C PHE A 63 -7.07 19.62 -0.02
N GLU A 64 -6.11 20.51 0.28
CA GLU A 64 -5.36 20.50 1.54
C GLU A 64 -6.21 20.71 2.79
N LYS A 65 -7.44 21.24 2.63
CA LYS A 65 -8.39 21.46 3.73
C LYS A 65 -9.45 20.37 3.83
N LEU A 66 -9.52 19.47 2.86
CA LEU A 66 -10.56 18.42 2.83
C LEU A 66 -10.18 17.23 3.71
N PRO A 67 -11.16 16.59 4.38
CA PRO A 67 -10.94 15.30 5.01
C PRO A 67 -10.70 14.22 3.95
N VAL A 68 -10.10 13.11 4.37
CA VAL A 68 -9.74 11.98 3.50
C VAL A 68 -10.90 11.49 2.64
N VAL A 69 -12.12 11.42 3.19
CA VAL A 69 -13.29 10.91 2.48
C VAL A 69 -13.67 11.83 1.32
N ASP A 70 -13.65 13.14 1.53
CA ASP A 70 -14.01 14.11 0.49
C ASP A 70 -12.89 14.27 -0.53
N LEU A 71 -11.63 14.15 -0.12
CA LEU A 71 -10.50 14.07 -1.04
C LEU A 71 -10.65 12.87 -2.01
N ALA A 72 -11.07 11.71 -1.49
CA ALA A 72 -11.33 10.53 -2.31
C ALA A 72 -12.50 10.74 -3.29
N ARG A 73 -13.55 11.47 -2.89
CA ARG A 73 -14.67 11.83 -3.77
C ARG A 73 -14.26 12.82 -4.85
N SER A 74 -13.48 13.85 -4.49
CA SER A 74 -12.92 14.82 -5.44
C SER A 74 -12.10 14.14 -6.53
N ALA A 75 -11.37 13.07 -6.18
CA ALA A 75 -10.59 12.30 -7.15
C ALA A 75 -11.44 11.62 -8.25
N CYS A 76 -12.75 11.49 -8.06
CA CYS A 76 -13.68 10.87 -9.01
C CYS A 76 -14.32 11.87 -9.99
N VAL A 77 -14.17 13.17 -9.77
CA VAL A 77 -14.88 14.21 -10.55
C VAL A 77 -14.37 14.29 -11.99
N CYS A 78 -13.06 14.46 -12.17
CA CYS A 78 -12.42 14.51 -13.48
C CYS A 78 -10.93 14.16 -13.39
N ARG A 79 -10.25 14.00 -14.53
CA ARG A 79 -8.82 13.63 -14.58
C ARG A 79 -7.91 14.64 -13.87
N LEU A 80 -8.21 15.94 -14.00
CA LEU A 80 -7.44 16.99 -13.33
C LEU A 80 -7.55 16.88 -11.81
N TRP A 81 -8.78 16.76 -11.29
CA TRP A 81 -9.01 16.61 -9.86
C TRP A 81 -8.42 15.31 -9.33
N SER A 82 -8.54 14.21 -10.09
CA SER A 82 -7.89 12.94 -9.76
C SER A 82 -6.38 13.08 -9.64
N SER A 83 -5.74 13.80 -10.57
CA SER A 83 -4.30 14.07 -10.53
C SER A 83 -3.88 14.87 -9.30
N VAL A 84 -4.63 15.92 -8.93
CA VAL A 84 -4.32 16.74 -7.76
C VAL A 84 -4.63 16.01 -6.46
N ALA A 85 -5.79 15.34 -6.35
CA ALA A 85 -6.20 14.60 -5.16
C ALA A 85 -5.35 13.34 -4.91
N SER A 86 -4.69 12.82 -5.96
CA SER A 86 -3.73 11.71 -5.86
C SER A 86 -2.32 12.15 -5.47
N ASP A 87 -2.09 13.46 -5.25
CA ASP A 87 -0.81 13.96 -4.78
C ASP A 87 -0.52 13.42 -3.37
N ARG A 88 0.65 12.81 -3.21
CA ARG A 88 1.11 12.18 -1.97
C ARG A 88 1.13 13.17 -0.81
N GLU A 89 1.52 14.42 -1.02
CA GLU A 89 1.60 15.39 0.08
C GLU A 89 0.21 15.72 0.64
N ILE A 90 -0.77 15.86 -0.25
CA ILE A 90 -2.17 16.12 0.13
C ILE A 90 -2.74 14.90 0.88
N GLN A 91 -2.55 13.70 0.33
CA GLN A 91 -3.01 12.46 0.96
C GLN A 91 -2.38 12.25 2.34
N VAL A 92 -1.06 12.40 2.46
CA VAL A 92 -0.34 12.26 3.74
C VAL A 92 -0.82 13.30 4.75
N ARG A 93 -1.03 14.56 4.33
CA ARG A 93 -1.52 15.61 5.22
C ARG A 93 -2.94 15.33 5.70
N ALA A 94 -3.85 15.00 4.79
CA ALA A 94 -5.23 14.67 5.11
C ALA A 94 -5.32 13.44 6.02
N PHE A 95 -4.45 12.44 5.80
CA PHE A 95 -4.35 11.26 6.66
C PHE A 95 -3.85 11.62 8.08
N LYS A 96 -2.82 12.47 8.19
CA LYS A 96 -2.22 12.87 9.47
C LYS A 96 -3.10 13.76 10.34
N ALA A 97 -3.83 14.68 9.71
CA ALA A 97 -4.48 15.79 10.40
C ALA A 97 -5.46 15.35 11.50
N PRO A 98 -6.35 14.35 11.29
CA PRO A 98 -7.29 13.90 12.34
C PRO A 98 -6.60 13.32 13.57
N TRP A 99 -5.43 12.71 13.40
CA TRP A 99 -4.71 11.99 14.46
C TRP A 99 -3.60 12.81 15.11
N LYS A 100 -3.34 14.04 14.63
CA LYS A 100 -2.22 14.88 15.08
C LYS A 100 -0.86 14.15 15.01
N LEU A 101 -0.67 13.36 13.96
CA LEU A 101 0.57 12.61 13.72
C LEU A 101 1.72 13.57 13.36
N LYS A 102 2.90 13.31 13.91
CA LYS A 102 4.13 14.05 13.55
C LYS A 102 4.58 13.71 12.14
N GLY A 103 4.56 12.42 11.79
CA GLY A 103 5.09 11.95 10.50
C GLY A 103 4.45 10.65 10.03
N VAL A 104 4.51 10.43 8.72
CA VAL A 104 4.15 9.16 8.06
C VAL A 104 5.29 8.82 7.14
N ILE A 105 5.85 7.63 7.29
CA ILE A 105 7.00 7.13 6.52
C ILE A 105 6.56 5.90 5.73
N GLY A 106 7.10 5.75 4.52
CA GLY A 106 6.75 4.65 3.62
C GLY A 106 5.73 5.05 2.55
N ASN A 107 5.57 4.14 1.59
CA ASN A 107 4.68 4.30 0.46
C ASN A 107 3.78 3.06 0.39
N PRO A 108 2.45 3.23 0.37
CA PRO A 108 1.56 2.10 0.15
C PRO A 108 1.69 1.58 -1.28
N SER A 109 1.44 0.29 -1.45
CA SER A 109 1.37 -0.38 -2.75
C SER A 109 0.14 0.07 -3.57
N SER A 110 -0.92 0.51 -2.90
CA SER A 110 -2.15 0.98 -3.55
C SER A 110 -2.64 2.31 -2.99
N GLY A 111 -3.16 3.17 -3.87
CA GLY A 111 -3.81 4.43 -3.48
C GLY A 111 -5.10 4.23 -2.68
N SER A 112 -5.68 3.02 -2.69
CA SER A 112 -6.80 2.69 -1.81
C SER A 112 -6.43 2.78 -0.32
N PHE A 113 -5.13 2.68 0.00
CA PHE A 113 -4.64 2.83 1.36
C PHE A 113 -5.15 4.11 2.01
N TRP A 114 -5.01 5.21 1.27
CA TRP A 114 -5.31 6.56 1.72
C TRP A 114 -6.81 6.85 1.83
N ARG A 115 -7.68 6.03 1.24
CA ARG A 115 -9.14 6.27 1.25
C ARG A 115 -9.79 5.94 2.58
N ASP A 116 -9.17 5.07 3.38
CA ASP A 116 -9.67 4.68 4.70
C ASP A 116 -8.78 5.26 5.79
N ASN A 117 -9.36 6.14 6.61
CA ASN A 117 -8.69 6.80 7.72
C ASN A 117 -9.37 6.48 9.06
N ARG A 118 -9.62 5.20 9.32
CA ARG A 118 -10.16 4.68 10.59
C ARG A 118 -9.03 4.28 11.53
N LEU A 119 -9.33 4.25 12.84
CA LEU A 119 -8.37 3.82 13.87
C LEU A 119 -7.87 2.38 13.63
N SER A 120 -8.71 1.51 13.08
CA SER A 120 -8.37 0.13 12.70
C SER A 120 -7.27 0.00 11.66
N ARG A 121 -6.92 1.09 10.96
CA ARG A 121 -5.79 1.13 10.02
C ARG A 121 -4.45 1.19 10.74
N PHE A 122 -4.44 1.60 12.00
CA PHE A 122 -3.24 1.72 12.83
C PHE A 122 -3.04 0.46 13.66
N ALA A 123 -1.78 0.09 13.83
CA ALA A 123 -1.39 -0.97 14.75
C ALA A 123 -0.05 -0.65 15.41
N ILE A 124 0.13 -1.12 16.64
CA ILE A 124 1.41 -1.08 17.33
C ILE A 124 2.19 -2.33 16.94
N SER A 125 3.45 -2.17 16.54
CA SER A 125 4.36 -3.30 16.40
C SER A 125 4.92 -3.67 17.76
N HIS A 126 4.66 -4.89 18.19
CA HIS A 126 5.26 -5.45 19.39
C HIS A 126 6.18 -6.62 19.01
N ARG A 127 7.46 -6.50 19.36
CA ARG A 127 8.44 -7.57 19.18
C ARG A 127 8.23 -8.65 20.24
N LEU A 128 8.15 -9.90 19.80
CA LEU A 128 7.86 -11.02 20.70
C LEU A 128 9.09 -11.44 21.50
N VAL A 129 8.86 -11.71 22.78
CA VAL A 129 9.81 -12.30 23.73
C VAL A 129 9.28 -13.67 24.18
N ARG A 130 10.16 -14.55 24.68
CA ARG A 130 9.79 -15.92 25.10
C ARG A 130 8.66 -16.00 26.14
N SER A 131 8.46 -14.94 26.91
CA SER A 131 7.38 -14.83 27.91
C SER A 131 6.06 -14.34 27.35
N ASP A 132 6.02 -13.91 26.08
CA ASP A 132 4.82 -13.31 25.51
C ASP A 132 3.82 -14.38 25.09
N THR A 133 2.56 -14.12 25.43
CA THR A 133 1.40 -14.89 25.00
C THR A 133 0.37 -13.90 24.47
N VAL A 134 -0.52 -14.33 23.58
CA VAL A 134 -1.55 -13.42 23.05
C VAL A 134 -2.41 -12.85 24.19
N ALA A 135 -2.66 -13.64 25.23
CA ALA A 135 -3.39 -13.22 26.43
C ALA A 135 -2.60 -12.17 27.25
N SER A 136 -1.31 -12.39 27.52
CA SER A 136 -0.51 -11.42 28.28
C SER A 136 -0.37 -10.10 27.52
N LEU A 137 -0.24 -10.14 26.20
CA LEU A 137 -0.23 -8.95 25.35
C LEU A 137 -1.57 -8.22 25.34
N ALA A 138 -2.68 -8.96 25.28
CA ALA A 138 -4.02 -8.39 25.34
C ALA A 138 -4.24 -7.57 26.62
N VAL A 139 -3.81 -8.12 27.77
CA VAL A 139 -3.85 -7.42 29.06
C VAL A 139 -2.92 -6.20 29.05
N LYS A 140 -1.66 -6.37 28.61
CA LYS A 140 -0.66 -5.29 28.58
C LYS A 140 -1.13 -4.07 27.78
N TYR A 141 -1.78 -4.29 26.64
CA TYR A 141 -2.23 -3.23 25.74
C TYR A 141 -3.70 -2.86 25.91
N SER A 142 -4.42 -3.47 26.85
CA SER A 142 -5.86 -3.26 27.05
C SER A 142 -6.67 -3.44 25.76
N VAL A 143 -6.44 -4.56 25.08
CA VAL A 143 -7.15 -4.98 23.85
C VAL A 143 -7.74 -6.37 24.04
N GLN A 144 -8.66 -6.78 23.18
CA GLN A 144 -9.19 -8.15 23.21
C GLN A 144 -8.24 -9.11 22.47
N VAL A 145 -8.08 -10.32 23.01
CA VAL A 145 -7.31 -11.41 22.39
C VAL A 145 -7.79 -11.68 20.95
N MET A 146 -9.11 -11.64 20.74
CA MET A 146 -9.71 -11.87 19.43
C MET A 146 -9.32 -10.81 18.40
N ASP A 147 -9.17 -9.56 18.81
CA ASP A 147 -8.79 -8.48 17.89
C ASP A 147 -7.32 -8.59 17.47
N ILE A 148 -6.44 -8.98 18.40
CA ILE A 148 -5.04 -9.32 18.06
C ILE A 148 -5.02 -10.47 17.05
N LYS A 149 -5.75 -11.56 17.32
CA LYS A 149 -5.80 -12.73 16.43
C LYS A 149 -6.30 -12.36 15.04
N ARG A 150 -7.41 -11.61 14.95
CA ARG A 150 -8.00 -11.14 13.68
C ARG A 150 -7.05 -10.24 12.89
N LEU A 151 -6.43 -9.26 13.56
CA LEU A 151 -5.50 -8.33 12.91
C LEU A 151 -4.30 -9.06 12.31
N ASN A 152 -3.83 -10.11 12.99
CA ASN A 152 -2.65 -10.89 12.61
C ASN A 152 -2.95 -12.13 11.76
N ASN A 153 -4.20 -12.32 11.33
CA ASN A 153 -4.63 -13.51 10.60
C ASN A 153 -4.25 -14.83 11.33
N MET A 154 -4.54 -14.90 12.63
CA MET A 154 -4.30 -16.08 13.47
C MET A 154 -5.64 -16.74 13.83
N MET A 155 -5.70 -18.07 13.70
CA MET A 155 -6.84 -18.88 14.15
C MET A 155 -6.63 -19.46 15.55
N SER A 156 -5.38 -19.65 15.98
CA SER A 156 -5.00 -20.22 17.26
C SER A 156 -3.77 -19.53 17.84
N ASP A 157 -3.48 -19.78 19.12
CA ASP A 157 -2.34 -19.18 19.83
C ASP A 157 -0.99 -19.76 19.40
N HIS A 158 -0.97 -20.95 18.76
CA HIS A 158 0.27 -21.60 18.33
C HIS A 158 1.06 -20.77 17.31
N GLY A 159 0.40 -19.89 16.56
CA GLY A 159 1.04 -19.04 15.55
C GLY A 159 1.97 -17.97 16.11
N ILE A 160 1.99 -17.75 17.44
CA ILE A 160 2.85 -16.74 18.07
C ILE A 160 4.34 -17.09 17.96
N HIS A 161 4.70 -18.36 18.14
CA HIS A 161 6.10 -18.80 18.22
C HIS A 161 6.82 -18.81 16.86
N SER A 162 6.09 -18.72 15.76
CA SER A 162 6.66 -18.69 14.40
C SER A 162 6.88 -17.27 13.87
N ARG A 163 6.71 -16.25 14.71
CA ARG A 163 6.74 -14.84 14.31
C ARG A 163 7.73 -14.06 15.17
N ASP A 164 8.36 -13.05 14.58
CA ASP A 164 9.26 -12.15 15.30
C ASP A 164 8.49 -11.02 16.02
N ARG A 165 7.32 -10.66 15.50
CA ARG A 165 6.48 -9.55 15.98
C ARG A 165 5.00 -9.85 15.78
N LEU A 166 4.17 -9.19 16.59
CA LEU A 166 2.72 -9.11 16.37
C LEU A 166 2.26 -7.66 16.24
N LEU A 167 1.22 -7.47 15.44
CA LEU A 167 0.50 -6.21 15.32
C LEU A 167 -0.56 -6.14 16.41
N ILE A 168 -0.53 -5.11 17.24
CA ILE A 168 -1.52 -4.90 18.30
C ILE A 168 -2.47 -3.78 17.86
N PRO A 169 -3.80 -3.98 17.89
CA PRO A 169 -4.75 -2.93 17.57
C PRO A 169 -4.57 -1.70 18.47
N VAL A 170 -4.76 -0.50 17.91
CA VAL A 170 -4.75 0.73 18.71
C VAL A 170 -6.13 0.93 19.32
N SER A 171 -6.24 0.85 20.65
CA SER A 171 -7.51 1.11 21.36
C SER A 171 -7.82 2.60 21.49
N SER A 172 -6.81 3.43 21.71
CA SER A 172 -6.96 4.85 22.03
C SER A 172 -6.27 5.75 21.00
N PRO A 173 -6.98 6.74 20.40
CA PRO A 173 -6.40 7.68 19.45
C PRO A 173 -5.26 8.54 20.04
N SER A 174 -5.21 8.69 21.36
CA SER A 174 -4.17 9.47 22.04
C SER A 174 -2.77 8.92 21.81
N LEU A 175 -2.62 7.62 21.56
CA LEU A 175 -1.33 6.98 21.24
C LEU A 175 -0.75 7.44 19.89
N LEU A 176 -1.57 8.05 19.02
CA LEU A 176 -1.14 8.54 17.71
C LEU A 176 -0.60 9.98 17.76
N ILE A 177 -0.91 10.73 18.82
CA ILE A 177 -0.56 12.16 18.92
C ILE A 177 0.97 12.31 18.95
N ASN A 178 1.52 13.15 18.07
CA ASN A 178 2.96 13.36 17.89
C ASN A 178 3.76 12.09 17.53
N GLY A 179 3.07 10.99 17.25
CA GLY A 179 3.66 9.74 16.79
C GLY A 179 4.12 9.83 15.33
N THR A 180 5.05 8.93 14.96
CA THR A 180 5.40 8.69 13.56
C THR A 180 4.98 7.27 13.20
N CYS A 181 4.14 7.12 12.18
CA CYS A 181 3.75 5.80 11.71
C CYS A 181 4.49 5.42 10.42
N TYR A 182 4.61 4.12 10.20
CA TYR A 182 5.28 3.51 9.07
C TYR A 182 4.25 2.70 8.29
N ILE A 183 4.08 3.01 7.01
CA ILE A 183 3.20 2.26 6.12
C ILE A 183 3.97 1.04 5.66
N GLU A 184 3.53 -0.13 6.11
CA GLU A 184 4.16 -1.41 5.83
C GLU A 184 3.11 -2.44 5.40
N LEU A 185 3.51 -3.33 4.49
CA LEU A 185 2.77 -4.55 4.18
C LEU A 185 3.29 -5.67 5.08
N ASP A 186 2.46 -6.12 6.03
CA ASP A 186 2.88 -7.17 6.95
C ASP A 186 2.86 -8.56 6.29
N ALA A 187 3.96 -9.29 6.44
CA ALA A 187 4.17 -10.58 5.78
C ALA A 187 3.23 -11.67 6.30
N HIS A 188 2.83 -11.64 7.57
CA HIS A 188 1.97 -12.66 8.17
C HIS A 188 0.50 -12.27 8.13
N ALA A 189 0.17 -11.00 8.39
CA ALA A 189 -1.20 -10.50 8.35
C ALA A 189 -1.71 -10.27 6.91
N LYS A 190 -0.82 -10.24 5.91
CA LYS A 190 -1.12 -10.06 4.48
C LYS A 190 -1.95 -8.78 4.21
N ARG A 191 -1.65 -7.70 4.93
CA ARG A 191 -2.36 -6.42 4.82
C ARG A 191 -1.44 -5.24 5.04
N GLU A 192 -1.81 -4.12 4.42
CA GLU A 192 -1.14 -2.83 4.61
C GLU A 192 -1.66 -2.14 5.86
N VAL A 193 -0.76 -1.76 6.75
CA VAL A 193 -1.08 -1.19 8.06
C VAL A 193 -0.20 0.02 8.32
N ALA A 194 -0.74 1.04 9.00
CA ALA A 194 0.05 2.14 9.54
C ALA A 194 0.60 1.73 10.91
N VAL A 195 1.85 1.30 10.93
CA VAL A 195 2.50 0.69 12.10
C VAL A 195 3.16 1.75 12.98
N LEU A 196 2.97 1.66 14.29
CA LEU A 196 3.65 2.45 15.30
C LEU A 196 4.68 1.59 16.04
N TYR A 197 5.89 2.10 16.17
CA TYR A 197 6.95 1.45 16.95
C TYR A 197 7.14 2.23 18.26
N LEU A 198 6.75 1.60 19.38
CA LEU A 198 6.90 2.22 20.71
C LEU A 198 8.34 2.14 21.23
N GLU A 199 9.09 1.11 20.81
CA GLU A 199 10.47 0.84 21.26
C GLU A 199 11.54 1.54 20.40
N GLY A 200 11.16 2.56 19.61
CA GLY A 200 12.07 3.36 18.81
C GLY A 200 11.82 3.23 17.30
N LYS A 201 12.82 3.57 16.48
CA LYS A 201 12.72 3.36 15.03
C LYS A 201 12.62 1.85 14.76
N PRO A 202 11.93 1.41 13.69
CA PRO A 202 12.08 0.04 13.23
C PRO A 202 13.58 -0.21 13.14
N GLU A 203 14.07 -1.18 13.90
CA GLU A 203 15.39 -1.72 13.65
C GLU A 203 15.34 -2.03 12.16
N ARG A 204 16.14 -1.31 11.37
CA ARG A 204 16.47 -1.75 10.03
C ARG A 204 17.33 -2.97 10.24
N ARG A 205 16.73 -4.04 10.79
CA ARG A 205 17.15 -5.38 10.47
C ARG A 205 17.23 -5.30 8.97
N VAL A 206 18.46 -5.42 8.51
CA VAL A 206 18.77 -6.01 7.23
C VAL A 206 17.83 -7.20 7.20
N THR A 207 16.64 -6.98 6.66
CA THR A 207 15.93 -7.98 5.95
C THR A 207 16.98 -8.38 4.93
N GLY A 208 17.76 -9.40 5.30
CA GLY A 208 18.29 -10.38 4.38
C GLY A 208 17.12 -11.09 3.70
N VAL A 209 16.10 -10.35 3.27
CA VAL A 209 15.62 -10.38 1.91
C VAL A 209 16.80 -9.92 1.05
N LEU A 210 17.85 -10.76 0.99
CA LEU A 210 18.39 -11.07 -0.31
C LEU A 210 17.15 -11.47 -1.11
N ASN A 211 16.84 -10.64 -2.08
CA ASN A 211 15.85 -10.87 -3.08
C ASN A 211 15.82 -12.35 -3.46
N ASN A 212 14.93 -13.14 -2.84
CA ASN A 212 14.64 -14.48 -3.31
C ASN A 212 13.54 -14.43 -4.38
N VAL A 213 13.57 -13.35 -5.18
CA VAL A 213 13.19 -13.33 -6.58
C VAL A 213 14.46 -13.56 -7.42
N THR A 214 15.33 -14.46 -6.99
CA THR A 214 15.84 -15.42 -7.97
C THR A 214 14.82 -16.55 -7.94
N SER A 215 14.01 -16.68 -8.99
CA SER A 215 13.24 -17.90 -9.25
C SER A 215 14.09 -19.11 -8.81
N GLU A 216 13.52 -20.15 -8.20
CA GLU A 216 14.25 -21.40 -7.89
C GLU A 216 15.05 -21.90 -9.11
N GLN A 217 14.60 -21.56 -10.32
CA GLN A 217 15.30 -21.74 -11.59
C GLN A 217 16.65 -20.99 -11.70
N GLY A 218 16.75 -19.78 -11.16
CA GLY A 218 17.97 -18.97 -11.09
C GLY A 218 19.01 -19.56 -10.14
N LYS A 219 18.59 -20.02 -8.95
CA LYS A 219 19.48 -20.75 -8.04
C LYS A 219 20.02 -22.03 -8.68
N ARG A 220 19.14 -22.77 -9.36
CA ARG A 220 19.51 -23.99 -10.07
C ARG A 220 20.55 -23.73 -11.18
N ARG A 221 20.41 -22.64 -11.94
CA ARG A 221 21.41 -22.23 -12.93
C ARG A 221 22.77 -21.90 -12.32
N ILE A 222 22.80 -21.27 -11.14
CA ILE A 222 24.05 -20.96 -10.42
C ILE A 222 24.72 -22.25 -9.97
N ILE A 223 23.96 -23.18 -9.37
CA ILE A 223 24.47 -24.49 -8.95
C ILE A 223 24.96 -25.29 -10.18
N ASP A 224 24.22 -25.32 -11.27
CA ASP A 224 24.61 -26.00 -12.52
C ASP A 224 25.88 -25.38 -13.16
N SER A 225 26.09 -24.07 -12.99
CA SER A 225 27.30 -23.39 -13.45
C SER A 225 28.50 -23.72 -12.57
N LEU A 226 28.30 -23.72 -11.24
CA LEU A 226 29.33 -24.08 -10.26
C LEU A 226 29.77 -25.52 -10.42
N ARG A 227 28.82 -26.43 -10.59
CA ARG A 227 29.07 -27.84 -10.89
C ARG A 227 29.99 -28.03 -12.09
N ARG A 228 29.72 -27.31 -13.19
CA ARG A 228 30.54 -27.35 -14.41
C ARG A 228 31.92 -26.74 -14.23
N SER A 229 32.02 -25.67 -13.44
CA SER A 229 33.28 -24.96 -13.22
C SER A 229 34.22 -25.71 -12.27
N MET A 230 33.68 -26.32 -11.21
CA MET A 230 34.46 -27.05 -10.20
C MET A 230 34.59 -28.55 -10.52
N GLN A 231 33.81 -29.06 -11.48
CA GLN A 231 33.73 -30.49 -11.85
C GLN A 231 33.36 -31.41 -10.67
N VAL A 232 32.47 -30.93 -9.80
CA VAL A 232 31.99 -31.65 -8.60
C VAL A 232 30.53 -32.08 -8.76
N ASP A 233 29.98 -32.81 -7.79
CA ASP A 233 28.56 -33.14 -7.72
C ASP A 233 27.68 -31.96 -7.25
N ASP A 234 26.37 -32.08 -7.44
CA ASP A 234 25.38 -31.06 -7.06
C ASP A 234 25.44 -30.72 -5.56
N GLY A 235 25.70 -31.72 -4.70
CA GLY A 235 25.77 -31.54 -3.24
C GLY A 235 26.99 -30.74 -2.83
N THR A 236 28.15 -31.07 -3.39
CA THR A 236 29.40 -30.34 -3.15
C THR A 236 29.32 -28.90 -3.68
N ALA A 237 28.76 -28.68 -4.86
CA ALA A 237 28.55 -27.33 -5.40
C ALA A 237 27.62 -26.48 -4.51
N GLN A 238 26.58 -27.09 -3.95
CA GLN A 238 25.67 -26.42 -3.03
C GLN A 238 26.33 -26.10 -1.68
N TYR A 239 27.23 -26.96 -1.20
CA TYR A 239 27.98 -26.73 0.03
C TYR A 239 28.85 -25.47 -0.06
N TYR A 240 29.71 -25.36 -1.07
CA TYR A 240 30.60 -24.19 -1.23
C TYR A 240 29.84 -22.90 -1.56
N LEU A 241 28.71 -22.99 -2.28
CA LEU A 241 27.83 -21.84 -2.49
C LEU A 241 27.20 -21.36 -1.17
N SER A 242 26.87 -22.29 -0.27
CA SER A 242 26.32 -21.96 1.05
C SER A 242 27.39 -21.36 1.96
N LEU A 243 28.62 -21.87 1.90
CA LEU A 243 29.77 -21.38 2.65
C LEU A 243 30.14 -19.93 2.28
N SER A 244 29.99 -19.57 1.01
CA SER A 244 30.27 -18.25 0.44
C SER A 244 29.07 -17.27 0.48
N ASN A 245 28.03 -17.56 1.28
CA ASN A 245 26.83 -16.72 1.40
C ASN A 245 26.14 -16.40 0.05
N GLY A 246 26.24 -17.31 -0.92
CA GLY A 246 25.59 -17.18 -2.23
C GLY A 246 26.39 -16.48 -3.32
N ASP A 247 27.69 -16.18 -3.11
CA ASP A 247 28.58 -15.67 -4.17
C ASP A 247 29.26 -16.83 -4.93
N PRO A 248 28.97 -17.06 -6.22
CA PRO A 248 29.58 -18.14 -6.99
C PRO A 248 31.09 -17.98 -7.19
N ARG A 249 31.64 -16.75 -7.17
CA ARG A 249 33.09 -16.57 -7.31
C ARG A 249 33.83 -16.92 -6.03
N GLY A 250 33.26 -16.54 -4.88
CA GLY A 250 33.75 -16.95 -3.57
C GLY A 250 33.77 -18.48 -3.44
N ALA A 251 32.69 -19.16 -3.84
CA ALA A 251 32.62 -20.62 -3.80
C ALA A 251 33.75 -21.32 -4.57
N VAL A 252 34.06 -20.86 -5.79
CA VAL A 252 35.16 -21.43 -6.61
C VAL A 252 36.53 -21.15 -5.99
N MET A 253 36.71 -19.97 -5.40
CA MET A 253 37.96 -19.60 -4.74
C MET A 253 38.24 -20.53 -3.56
N GLU A 254 37.29 -20.67 -2.63
CA GLU A 254 37.41 -21.57 -1.46
C GLU A 254 37.70 -23.02 -1.90
N PHE A 255 36.97 -23.54 -2.88
CA PHE A 255 37.22 -24.88 -3.42
C PHE A 255 38.64 -25.03 -4.00
N SER A 256 39.16 -23.99 -4.67
CA SER A 256 40.51 -24.02 -5.22
C SER A 256 41.60 -23.98 -4.15
N GLU A 257 41.32 -23.34 -3.00
CA GLU A 257 42.22 -23.32 -1.85
C GLU A 257 42.29 -24.70 -1.18
N ASP A 258 41.14 -25.36 -1.01
CA ASP A 258 41.07 -26.72 -0.48
C ASP A 258 41.85 -27.71 -1.38
N LEU A 259 41.67 -27.64 -2.70
CA LEU A 259 42.44 -28.46 -3.65
C LEU A 259 43.94 -28.16 -3.64
N ARG A 260 44.33 -26.92 -3.34
CA ARG A 260 45.74 -26.55 -3.19
C ARG A 260 46.32 -27.17 -1.91
N TRP A 261 45.57 -27.08 -0.82
CA TRP A 261 45.95 -27.68 0.46
C TRP A 261 46.07 -29.20 0.35
N GLU A 262 45.11 -29.88 -0.28
CA GLU A 262 45.19 -31.34 -0.49
C GLU A 262 46.42 -31.77 -1.31
N ARG A 263 46.83 -30.97 -2.31
CA ARG A 263 48.04 -31.26 -3.08
C ARG A 263 49.28 -31.12 -2.22
N GLU A 264 49.41 -30.04 -1.47
CA GLU A 264 50.57 -29.79 -0.61
C GLU A 264 50.73 -30.89 0.44
N VAL A 265 49.63 -31.32 1.07
CA VAL A 265 49.63 -32.37 2.11
C VAL A 265 49.93 -33.76 1.55
N ARG A 266 49.62 -34.03 0.28
CA ARG A 266 49.96 -35.32 -0.37
C ARG A 266 51.42 -35.42 -0.83
N PHE A 267 52.15 -34.31 -0.85
CA PHE A 267 53.57 -34.24 -1.22
C PHE A 267 54.51 -34.00 -0.03
N ALA A 268 53.99 -33.98 1.19
CA ALA A 268 54.74 -33.96 2.46
C ALA A 268 54.70 -35.33 3.13
#